data_AF-A0A1W7D249-F1
#
_entry.id   AF-A0A1W7D249-F1
#
_cell.length_a   1.000
_cell.length_b   1.000
_cell.length_c   1.000
_cell.angle_alpha   90.00
_cell.angle_beta   90.00
_cell.angle_gamma   90.00
#
_symmetry.space_group_name_H-M   'P 1'
#
loop_
_entity.id
_entity.type
_entity.pdbx_description
1 polymer ?
#
loop_
_entity_poly.entity_id
_entity_poly.type
_entity_poly.pdbx_seq_one_letter_code
_entity_poly.pdbx_strand_id
1 'polypeptide(L)'
;MNGFSPLPEKELPPGRHGQLKEFMMQEIENAATPSGAAPGRRRWARPAFAVPSLAGALALAVAAGIAVWGPDDAGRTIGRDGEATYAFAPNVNADTTGGAGELLLQVAAAVDPRAEDIRDDQYTYIRSREAHVAVNDDIETVLPPLSDREIWLPVDGSGTGLSRQPDSPHHEDEYTLDPEPAPGELGSHRNLNYRHLQTLPTDPDAMLEWLRSHQDPETEGRNDDQDAFVLASDLLLAPLMPPDVTVALLGAMAQIPDVLVVRDAVDAAGRQGFAIVRYDSYNPGLRDEVLFAPGTLELLGFRSVATEATDTIEAGQVMSTTAVLERAVVDEAGERP
;
A
#
# COMPACT_ATOMS: atom_id res chain seq x y z
N MET A 1 43.28 -23.55 20.00
CA MET A 1 42.28 -24.48 19.47
C MET A 1 40.97 -23.71 19.46
N ASN A 2 40.64 -23.12 18.31
CA ASN A 2 39.43 -22.32 18.11
C ASN A 2 38.41 -23.23 17.41
N GLY A 3 37.21 -23.30 17.95
CA GLY A 3 36.12 -24.07 17.35
C GLY A 3 34.79 -23.61 17.92
N PHE A 4 34.21 -22.57 17.30
CA PHE A 4 32.78 -22.33 17.32
C PHE A 4 32.29 -22.54 15.89
N SER A 5 31.51 -23.61 15.69
CA SER A 5 30.72 -23.79 14.47
C SER A 5 29.49 -22.89 14.58
N PRO A 6 29.21 -22.02 13.60
CA PRO A 6 27.93 -21.31 13.54
C PRO A 6 26.81 -22.29 13.14
N LEU A 7 25.64 -22.07 13.74
CA LEU A 7 24.38 -22.75 13.39
C LEU A 7 23.96 -22.35 11.96
N PRO A 8 23.27 -23.22 11.21
CA PRO A 8 22.91 -22.95 9.82
C PRO A 8 21.89 -21.82 9.72
N GLU A 9 22.22 -20.80 8.92
CA GLU A 9 21.27 -19.84 8.35
C GLU A 9 20.17 -20.61 7.62
N LYS A 10 18.93 -20.41 8.05
CA LYS A 10 17.77 -20.94 7.35
C LYS A 10 17.25 -19.84 6.43
N GLU A 11 17.63 -19.94 5.17
CA GLU A 11 17.14 -19.13 4.04
C GLU A 11 15.60 -19.12 4.00
N LEU A 12 15.00 -17.94 3.86
CA LEU A 12 13.56 -17.74 3.68
C LEU A 12 13.24 -17.53 2.18
N PRO A 13 12.18 -18.16 1.62
CA PRO A 13 11.76 -17.98 0.23
C PRO A 13 11.00 -16.65 -0.01
N PRO A 14 11.11 -16.03 -1.19
CA PRO A 14 10.64 -14.66 -1.45
C PRO A 14 9.21 -14.58 -2.01
N GLY A 15 8.45 -13.57 -1.58
CA GLY A 15 7.07 -13.34 -2.03
C GLY A 15 6.44 -12.04 -1.52
N ARG A 16 7.07 -10.89 -1.83
CA ARG A 16 6.53 -9.51 -1.92
C ARG A 16 5.63 -8.90 -0.82
N HIS A 17 5.46 -9.54 0.34
CA HIS A 17 4.91 -8.91 1.57
C HIS A 17 5.90 -8.91 2.75
N GLY A 18 7.04 -9.60 2.62
CA GLY A 18 8.07 -9.69 3.66
C GLY A 18 8.83 -8.38 3.90
N GLN A 19 9.12 -7.57 2.87
CA GLN A 19 10.02 -6.41 3.03
C GLN A 19 9.43 -5.26 3.85
N LEU A 20 8.10 -5.07 3.83
CA LEU A 20 7.47 -4.02 4.63
C LEU A 20 7.23 -4.49 6.07
N LYS A 21 7.00 -5.79 6.29
CA LYS A 21 6.71 -6.35 7.61
C LYS A 21 7.97 -6.75 8.39
N GLU A 22 8.98 -7.35 7.75
CA GLU A 22 10.21 -7.78 8.43
C GLU A 22 11.02 -6.59 8.96
N PHE A 23 11.04 -5.48 8.22
CA PHE A 23 11.65 -4.24 8.70
C PHE A 23 10.85 -3.64 9.88
N MET A 24 9.52 -3.66 9.79
CA MET A 24 8.62 -3.02 10.75
C MET A 24 8.45 -3.81 12.06
N MET A 25 8.58 -5.14 12.02
CA MET A 25 8.51 -6.00 13.20
C MET A 25 9.80 -5.98 14.04
N GLN A 26 10.95 -5.72 13.42
CA GLN A 26 12.24 -5.74 14.11
C GLN A 26 12.46 -4.50 15.01
N GLU A 27 11.73 -3.40 14.78
CA GLU A 27 11.83 -2.17 15.57
C GLU A 27 10.89 -2.14 16.79
N ILE A 28 9.71 -2.77 16.70
CA ILE A 28 8.70 -2.77 17.77
C ILE A 28 9.13 -3.60 18.98
N GLU A 29 9.82 -4.74 18.78
CA GLU A 29 10.25 -5.59 19.90
C GLU A 29 11.33 -4.94 20.77
N ASN A 30 12.11 -3.99 20.24
CA ASN A 30 13.14 -3.28 21.00
C ASN A 30 12.60 -2.13 21.87
N ALA A 31 11.34 -1.71 21.68
CA ALA A 31 10.72 -0.63 22.46
C ALA A 31 10.13 -1.10 23.81
N ALA A 32 10.05 -2.41 24.06
CA ALA A 32 9.43 -2.97 25.27
C ALA A 32 10.45 -3.39 26.35
N THR A 33 11.35 -2.49 26.78
CA THR A 33 11.97 -2.62 28.12
C THR A 33 12.43 -1.26 28.66
N PRO A 34 11.81 -0.70 29.71
CA PRO A 34 12.28 0.55 30.29
C PRO A 34 13.41 0.28 31.29
N SER A 35 14.59 0.86 31.08
CA SER A 35 15.62 0.92 32.13
C SER A 35 16.19 2.34 32.28
N GLY A 36 15.55 3.07 33.18
CA GLY A 36 16.20 3.79 34.29
C GLY A 36 17.44 4.66 34.06
N ALA A 37 17.21 5.96 34.29
CA ALA A 37 18.10 6.94 34.94
C ALA A 37 19.21 7.65 34.11
N ALA A 38 19.01 8.95 33.92
CA ALA A 38 20.04 9.97 33.65
C ALA A 38 20.83 10.35 34.95
N PRO A 39 21.74 11.35 35.00
CA PRO A 39 22.33 12.23 33.95
C PRO A 39 23.85 12.54 34.12
N GLY A 40 24.48 13.26 33.16
CA GLY A 40 25.84 13.81 33.34
C GLY A 40 26.28 14.89 32.34
N ARG A 41 26.16 16.16 32.75
CA ARG A 41 26.50 17.43 32.04
C ARG A 41 27.99 17.58 31.63
N ARG A 42 28.27 18.33 30.54
CA ARG A 42 29.11 19.56 30.55
C ARG A 42 29.08 20.35 29.21
N ARG A 43 29.30 21.67 29.33
CA ARG A 43 28.99 22.76 28.39
C ARG A 43 30.26 23.46 27.84
N TRP A 44 30.08 24.21 26.73
CA TRP A 44 30.79 25.43 26.25
C TRP A 44 32.13 25.24 25.48
N ALA A 45 32.52 25.99 24.44
CA ALA A 45 32.09 27.29 23.85
C ALA A 45 32.52 27.44 22.35
N ARG A 46 31.81 28.30 21.59
CA ARG A 46 32.18 28.94 20.28
C ARG A 46 33.15 30.15 20.52
N PRO A 47 33.73 30.93 19.55
CA PRO A 47 33.16 31.37 18.23
C PRO A 47 34.10 31.84 17.05
N ALA A 48 33.42 32.24 15.93
CA ALA A 48 33.73 33.25 14.87
C ALA A 48 34.90 32.98 13.88
N PHE A 49 34.81 33.19 12.55
CA PHE A 49 34.50 34.40 11.75
C PHE A 49 34.07 34.00 10.30
N ALA A 50 32.99 34.54 9.73
CA ALA A 50 32.89 35.67 8.77
C ALA A 50 32.56 35.25 7.31
N VAL A 51 31.49 35.86 6.79
CA VAL A 51 30.86 35.78 5.44
C VAL A 51 31.26 37.04 4.65
N PRO A 52 31.36 37.03 3.31
CA PRO A 52 30.28 37.51 2.40
C PRO A 52 30.25 36.73 1.05
N SER A 53 29.30 36.79 0.10
CA SER A 53 27.91 37.24 -0.09
C SER A 53 27.57 37.01 -1.59
N LEU A 54 26.27 36.99 -1.95
CA LEU A 54 25.58 37.14 -3.27
C LEU A 54 24.83 35.87 -3.72
N ALA A 55 23.62 35.90 -4.29
CA ALA A 55 22.49 36.83 -4.40
C ALA A 55 21.39 36.06 -5.17
N GLY A 56 20.10 36.29 -4.90
CA GLY A 56 19.01 35.81 -5.78
C GLY A 56 17.67 35.67 -5.07
N ALA A 57 16.78 36.65 -5.26
CA ALA A 57 15.50 36.83 -4.60
C ALA A 57 14.30 36.23 -5.36
N LEU A 58 13.20 35.92 -4.64
CA LEU A 58 11.75 36.03 -4.98
C LEU A 58 10.96 35.11 -4.00
N ALA A 59 10.35 35.54 -2.89
CA ALA A 59 9.27 36.49 -2.59
C ALA A 59 7.81 35.95 -2.75
N LEU A 60 7.18 35.71 -1.58
CA LEU A 60 5.74 35.80 -1.18
C LEU A 60 4.71 34.86 -1.84
N ALA A 61 3.77 34.24 -1.11
CA ALA A 61 2.90 34.89 -0.10
C ALA A 61 2.45 33.97 1.04
N VAL A 62 2.44 34.50 2.27
CA VAL A 62 1.75 33.97 3.45
C VAL A 62 0.54 34.87 3.71
N ALA A 63 -0.65 34.27 3.76
CA ALA A 63 -1.84 34.92 4.30
C ALA A 63 -2.11 34.35 5.70
N ALA A 64 -2.00 35.20 6.71
CA ALA A 64 -2.31 34.89 8.10
C ALA A 64 -3.78 35.20 8.41
N GLY A 65 -4.41 34.34 9.22
CA GLY A 65 -5.66 34.62 9.93
C GLY A 65 -5.61 34.01 11.32
N ILE A 66 -5.40 34.83 12.34
CA ILE A 66 -5.39 34.46 13.77
C ILE A 66 -6.79 34.65 14.36
N ALA A 67 -7.25 33.70 15.18
CA ALA A 67 -8.14 33.99 16.31
C ALA A 67 -7.73 33.14 17.54
N VAL A 68 -7.67 33.79 18.70
CA VAL A 68 -7.21 33.25 20.01
C VAL A 68 -8.38 33.24 21.00
N TRP A 69 -8.38 32.26 21.93
CA TRP A 69 -8.79 32.21 23.36
C TRP A 69 -9.42 30.82 23.67
N GLY A 70 -9.12 30.04 24.72
CA GLY A 70 -8.36 30.20 25.98
C GLY A 70 -7.97 28.82 26.58
N PRO A 71 -7.44 28.75 27.83
CA PRO A 71 -6.60 27.64 28.31
C PRO A 71 -7.35 26.53 29.09
N ASP A 72 -6.63 25.41 29.23
CA ASP A 72 -6.84 24.25 30.11
C ASP A 72 -7.67 23.07 29.54
N ASP A 73 -7.01 22.28 28.69
CA ASP A 73 -6.94 20.82 28.86
C ASP A 73 -5.58 20.33 28.34
N ALA A 74 -4.91 19.47 29.11
CA ALA A 74 -3.55 19.00 28.83
C ALA A 74 -3.50 18.27 27.47
N GLY A 75 -2.84 18.92 26.51
CA GLY A 75 -2.86 18.59 25.09
C GLY A 75 -2.25 17.25 24.74
N ARG A 76 -3.11 16.31 24.33
CA ARG A 76 -2.84 15.52 23.12
C ARG A 76 -3.26 16.39 21.94
N THR A 77 -2.30 16.98 21.24
CA THR A 77 -2.56 17.59 19.94
C THR A 77 -2.85 16.48 18.94
N ILE A 78 -4.12 16.10 18.86
CA ILE A 78 -4.68 15.32 17.77
C ILE A 78 -4.59 16.23 16.54
N GLY A 79 -3.78 15.85 15.56
CA GLY A 79 -3.52 16.64 14.36
C GLY A 79 -4.77 16.78 13.52
N ARG A 80 -5.57 17.82 13.78
CA ARG A 80 -6.48 18.40 12.79
C ARG A 80 -5.75 19.30 11.78
N ASP A 81 -4.46 19.57 12.04
CA ASP A 81 -3.64 20.55 11.33
C ASP A 81 -2.32 19.94 10.78
N GLY A 82 -2.28 18.62 10.54
CA GLY A 82 -1.15 18.01 9.83
C GLY A 82 -1.22 18.35 8.35
N GLU A 83 -0.26 19.10 7.82
CA GLU A 83 -0.14 19.33 6.38
C GLU A 83 0.44 18.05 5.77
N ALA A 84 -0.41 17.23 5.15
CA ALA A 84 0.04 15.99 4.52
C ALA A 84 1.18 16.32 3.53
N THR A 85 2.34 15.69 3.72
CA THR A 85 3.51 15.78 2.82
C THR A 85 3.17 15.41 1.37
N TYR A 86 2.05 14.73 1.17
CA TYR A 86 1.41 14.48 -0.11
C TYR A 86 -0.09 14.80 -0.03
N ALA A 87 -0.62 15.52 -1.02
CA ALA A 87 -2.00 16.05 -1.06
C ALA A 87 -3.14 15.01 -1.05
N PHE A 88 -2.80 13.73 -0.89
CA PHE A 88 -3.68 12.59 -1.14
C PHE A 88 -4.43 12.13 0.12
N ALA A 89 -3.87 12.31 1.32
CA ALA A 89 -4.45 11.85 2.59
C ALA A 89 -4.65 12.99 3.62
N PRO A 90 -5.34 14.09 3.29
CA PRO A 90 -5.43 15.26 4.17
C PRO A 90 -6.26 15.06 5.45
N ASN A 91 -7.13 14.04 5.49
CA ASN A 91 -8.10 13.81 6.57
C ASN A 91 -7.91 12.43 7.21
N VAL A 92 -6.79 12.27 7.90
CA VAL A 92 -6.47 11.07 8.69
C VAL A 92 -7.49 10.91 9.81
N ASN A 93 -8.00 9.70 10.03
CA ASN A 93 -9.04 9.41 11.03
C ASN A 93 -10.41 10.09 10.81
N ALA A 94 -10.69 10.58 9.59
CA ALA A 94 -12.03 11.06 9.20
C ALA A 94 -12.95 9.92 8.70
N ASP A 95 -12.60 8.69 9.01
CA ASP A 95 -13.42 7.52 8.71
C ASP A 95 -14.74 7.54 9.48
N THR A 96 -15.76 6.97 8.86
CA THR A 96 -17.08 6.85 9.46
C THR A 96 -17.35 5.39 9.78
N THR A 97 -17.90 5.13 10.96
CA THR A 97 -18.41 3.82 11.33
C THR A 97 -19.68 3.50 10.54
N GLY A 98 -19.71 2.28 9.97
CA GLY A 98 -20.84 1.77 9.19
C GLY A 98 -20.86 2.24 7.73
N GLY A 99 -21.62 1.51 6.91
CA GLY A 99 -21.80 1.80 5.48
C GLY A 99 -20.66 1.33 4.56
N ALA A 100 -19.51 0.90 5.10
CA ALA A 100 -18.41 0.33 4.32
C ALA A 100 -18.84 -0.91 3.53
N GLY A 101 -19.45 -1.88 4.21
CA GLY A 101 -19.98 -3.08 3.55
C GLY A 101 -21.06 -2.76 2.52
N GLU A 102 -21.95 -1.80 2.81
CA GLU A 102 -22.98 -1.39 1.85
C GLU A 102 -22.36 -0.75 0.59
N LEU A 103 -21.34 0.10 0.75
CA LEU A 103 -20.62 0.67 -0.39
C LEU A 103 -19.88 -0.39 -1.20
N LEU A 104 -19.20 -1.33 -0.55
CA LEU A 104 -18.55 -2.44 -1.25
C LEU A 104 -19.56 -3.25 -2.07
N LEU A 105 -20.76 -3.51 -1.54
CA LEU A 105 -21.84 -4.15 -2.27
C LEU A 105 -22.38 -3.28 -3.41
N GLN A 106 -22.42 -1.95 -3.26
CA GLN A 106 -22.76 -1.03 -4.35
C GLN A 106 -21.70 -1.05 -5.47
N VAL A 107 -20.42 -1.07 -5.11
CA VAL A 107 -19.30 -1.22 -6.07
C VAL A 107 -19.42 -2.55 -6.79
N ALA A 108 -19.67 -3.65 -6.06
CA ALA A 108 -19.86 -4.97 -6.65
C ALA A 108 -21.03 -4.99 -7.64
N ALA A 109 -22.15 -4.35 -7.32
CA ALA A 109 -23.31 -4.26 -8.21
C ALA A 109 -23.07 -3.42 -9.47
N ALA A 110 -22.03 -2.59 -9.51
CA ALA A 110 -21.67 -1.76 -10.66
C ALA A 110 -20.64 -2.41 -11.60
N VAL A 111 -20.09 -3.57 -11.23
CA VAL A 111 -19.16 -4.32 -12.09
C VAL A 111 -19.85 -4.70 -13.40
N ASP A 112 -19.22 -4.39 -14.53
CA ASP A 112 -19.73 -4.80 -15.85
C ASP A 112 -19.59 -6.34 -15.98
N PRO A 113 -20.69 -7.10 -16.14
CA PRO A 113 -20.62 -8.55 -16.22
C PRO A 113 -20.06 -9.05 -17.56
N ARG A 114 -19.76 -8.17 -18.52
CA ARG A 114 -19.20 -8.57 -19.81
C ARG A 114 -17.79 -9.13 -19.64
N ALA A 115 -17.65 -10.42 -19.88
CA ALA A 115 -16.36 -11.01 -20.17
C ALA A 115 -16.01 -10.76 -21.65
N GLU A 116 -14.83 -10.19 -21.88
CA GLU A 116 -14.26 -10.11 -23.22
C GLU A 116 -13.82 -11.51 -23.70
N ASP A 117 -13.77 -11.72 -25.01
CA ASP A 117 -13.23 -12.95 -25.60
C ASP A 117 -11.68 -12.90 -25.55
N ILE A 118 -11.13 -13.31 -24.41
CA ILE A 118 -9.70 -13.22 -24.08
C ILE A 118 -9.02 -14.55 -24.42
N ARG A 119 -7.99 -14.48 -25.28
CA ARG A 119 -7.24 -15.64 -25.76
C ARG A 119 -6.01 -15.91 -24.89
N ASP A 120 -5.60 -17.18 -24.86
CA ASP A 120 -4.45 -17.62 -24.04
C ASP A 120 -3.11 -17.06 -24.51
N ASP A 121 -3.01 -16.70 -25.80
CA ASP A 121 -1.80 -16.16 -26.42
C ASP A 121 -1.64 -14.64 -26.26
N GLN A 122 -2.51 -14.00 -25.48
CA GLN A 122 -2.50 -12.55 -25.22
C GLN A 122 -1.86 -12.20 -23.88
N TYR A 123 -1.70 -10.90 -23.66
CA TYR A 123 -1.22 -10.33 -22.41
C TYR A 123 -2.28 -9.43 -21.78
N THR A 124 -2.36 -9.48 -20.46
CA THR A 124 -3.08 -8.48 -19.66
C THR A 124 -2.11 -7.36 -19.29
N TYR A 125 -2.56 -6.12 -19.45
CA TYR A 125 -1.76 -4.91 -19.26
C TYR A 125 -2.32 -4.07 -18.11
N ILE A 126 -1.43 -3.52 -17.29
CA ILE A 126 -1.76 -2.47 -16.33
C ILE A 126 -0.69 -1.39 -16.34
N ARG A 127 -1.14 -0.15 -16.28
CA ARG A 127 -0.31 1.01 -15.98
C ARG A 127 -0.74 1.63 -14.66
N SER A 128 0.24 1.86 -13.80
CA SER A 128 0.06 2.44 -12.49
C SER A 128 1.04 3.59 -12.26
N ARG A 129 0.69 4.46 -11.31
CA ARG A 129 1.59 5.46 -10.73
C ARG A 129 1.82 5.12 -9.26
N GLU A 130 3.07 4.90 -8.89
CA GLU A 130 3.44 4.25 -7.64
C GLU A 130 4.55 5.00 -6.88
N ALA A 131 4.52 4.91 -5.56
CA ALA A 131 5.64 5.21 -4.67
C ALA A 131 5.54 4.37 -3.39
N HIS A 132 6.70 3.97 -2.86
CA HIS A 132 6.78 3.18 -1.63
C HIS A 132 7.94 3.71 -0.80
N VAL A 133 7.70 3.95 0.49
CA VAL A 133 8.76 4.37 1.41
C VAL A 133 9.81 3.25 1.48
N ALA A 134 11.07 3.61 1.26
CA ALA A 134 12.19 2.76 1.62
C ALA A 134 12.57 3.09 3.06
N VAL A 135 12.46 2.12 3.96
CA VAL A 135 12.94 2.28 5.34
C VAL A 135 14.32 1.63 5.43
N ASN A 136 15.35 2.44 5.66
CA ASN A 136 16.72 1.97 5.88
C ASN A 136 17.25 2.61 7.18
N ASP A 137 18.09 1.88 7.93
CA ASP A 137 18.60 2.22 9.27
C ASP A 137 19.26 3.62 9.40
N ASP A 138 19.65 4.24 8.28
CA ASP A 138 20.34 5.54 8.24
C ASP A 138 19.69 6.56 7.27
N ILE A 139 18.53 6.24 6.67
CA ILE A 139 17.84 7.12 5.72
C ILE A 139 16.49 7.54 6.29
N GLU A 140 16.22 8.84 6.24
CA GLU A 140 14.93 9.46 6.54
C GLU A 140 13.79 8.68 5.87
N THR A 141 12.70 8.41 6.60
CA THR A 141 11.51 7.70 6.13
C THR A 141 10.75 8.55 5.10
N VAL A 142 11.33 8.70 3.91
CA VAL A 142 10.84 9.58 2.85
C VAL A 142 10.22 8.75 1.74
N LEU A 143 8.99 9.11 1.36
CA LEU A 143 8.36 8.57 0.17
C LEU A 143 9.11 9.12 -1.06
N PRO A 144 9.64 8.27 -1.96
CA PRO A 144 10.27 8.75 -3.17
C PRO A 144 9.25 9.45 -4.08
N PRO A 145 9.70 10.23 -5.08
CA PRO A 145 8.80 10.75 -6.11
C PRO A 145 8.00 9.63 -6.77
N LEU A 146 6.74 9.93 -7.12
CA LEU A 146 5.90 9.01 -7.87
C LEU A 146 6.54 8.66 -9.21
N SER A 147 6.47 7.38 -9.57
CA SER A 147 6.96 6.84 -10.85
C SER A 147 5.85 6.06 -11.55
N ASP A 148 5.89 6.03 -12.88
CA ASP A 148 4.97 5.18 -13.64
C ASP A 148 5.55 3.78 -13.77
N ARG A 149 4.67 2.79 -13.68
CA ARG A 149 5.00 1.40 -13.91
C ARG A 149 3.98 0.78 -14.86
N GLU A 150 4.48 0.00 -15.80
CA GLU A 150 3.70 -0.78 -16.74
C GLU A 150 4.02 -2.25 -16.56
N ILE A 151 3.01 -3.10 -16.59
CA ILE A 151 3.17 -4.55 -16.48
C ILE A 151 2.37 -5.23 -17.58
N TRP A 152 2.97 -6.24 -18.19
CA TRP A 152 2.33 -7.20 -19.07
C TRP A 152 2.44 -8.60 -18.47
N LEU A 153 1.32 -9.25 -18.19
CA LEU A 153 1.28 -10.64 -17.74
C LEU A 153 0.62 -11.53 -18.80
N PRO A 154 1.21 -12.67 -19.18
CA PRO A 154 0.55 -13.63 -20.05
C PRO A 154 -0.81 -14.02 -19.48
N VAL A 155 -1.84 -14.07 -20.31
CA VAL A 155 -3.21 -14.41 -19.89
C VAL A 155 -3.25 -15.78 -19.20
N ASP A 156 -2.54 -16.76 -19.75
CA ASP A 156 -2.52 -18.15 -19.30
C ASP A 156 -1.48 -18.46 -18.20
N GLY A 157 -0.62 -17.48 -17.88
CA GLY A 157 0.47 -17.62 -16.92
C GLY A 157 1.66 -18.48 -17.38
N SER A 158 1.70 -18.99 -18.61
CA SER A 158 2.71 -19.96 -19.06
C SER A 158 3.99 -19.33 -19.66
N GLY A 159 4.01 -18.00 -19.83
CA GLY A 159 5.13 -17.23 -20.38
C GLY A 159 5.82 -16.31 -19.37
N THR A 160 6.82 -15.57 -19.84
CA THR A 160 7.45 -14.48 -19.07
C THR A 160 6.61 -13.22 -19.18
N GLY A 161 6.35 -12.57 -18.06
CA GLY A 161 5.80 -11.22 -18.06
C GLY A 161 6.87 -10.18 -18.39
N LEU A 162 6.44 -8.93 -18.54
CA LEU A 162 7.31 -7.76 -18.71
C LEU A 162 6.91 -6.70 -17.69
N SER A 163 7.88 -6.04 -17.09
CA SER A 163 7.69 -4.83 -16.30
C SER A 163 8.54 -3.72 -16.90
N ARG A 164 7.93 -2.55 -17.08
CA ARG A 164 8.61 -1.32 -17.51
C ARG A 164 8.39 -0.25 -16.45
N GLN A 165 9.45 0.41 -16.02
CA GLN A 165 9.41 1.54 -15.11
C GLN A 165 10.35 2.63 -15.65
N PRO A 166 9.84 3.58 -16.44
CA PRO A 166 10.65 4.68 -16.94
C PRO A 166 11.25 5.48 -15.78
N ASP A 167 12.48 5.96 -15.97
CA ASP A 167 13.18 6.82 -15.01
C ASP A 167 13.47 6.15 -13.65
N SER A 168 13.52 4.81 -13.60
CA SER A 168 13.86 4.07 -12.38
C SER A 168 15.31 4.40 -11.95
N PRO A 169 15.54 4.87 -10.72
CA PRO A 169 16.88 5.25 -10.27
C PRO A 169 17.81 4.04 -10.03
N HIS A 170 17.29 2.81 -10.07
CA HIS A 170 17.98 1.62 -9.58
C HIS A 170 18.08 0.45 -10.59
N HIS A 171 17.47 0.52 -11.79
CA HIS A 171 17.42 -0.61 -12.74
C HIS A 171 17.43 -0.19 -14.22
N GLU A 172 17.53 -1.17 -15.12
CA GLU A 172 17.12 -1.01 -16.52
C GLU A 172 15.64 -0.63 -16.56
N ASP A 173 15.24 0.26 -17.48
CA ASP A 173 13.86 0.75 -17.62
C ASP A 173 12.85 -0.39 -17.86
N GLU A 174 13.33 -1.56 -18.30
CA GLU A 174 12.55 -2.76 -18.58
C GLU A 174 13.22 -4.01 -17.99
N TYR A 175 12.42 -4.94 -17.48
CA TYR A 175 12.89 -6.26 -17.08
C TYR A 175 11.80 -7.32 -17.25
N THR A 176 12.23 -8.54 -17.57
CA THR A 176 11.35 -9.70 -17.63
C THR A 176 10.91 -10.10 -16.22
N LEU A 177 9.62 -10.40 -16.07
CA LEU A 177 9.09 -10.99 -14.86
C LEU A 177 9.25 -12.51 -14.94
N ASP A 178 9.73 -13.10 -13.86
CA ASP A 178 9.76 -14.55 -13.71
C ASP A 178 8.33 -15.12 -13.89
N PRO A 179 8.20 -16.31 -14.48
CA PRO A 179 6.92 -16.99 -14.56
C PRO A 179 6.28 -17.12 -13.18
N GLU A 180 4.96 -17.01 -13.13
CA GLU A 180 4.24 -17.20 -11.88
C GLU A 180 4.34 -18.67 -11.41
N PRO A 181 4.34 -18.92 -10.08
CA PRO A 181 4.39 -20.27 -9.54
C PRO A 181 3.31 -21.18 -10.12
N ALA A 182 3.65 -22.45 -10.37
CA ALA A 182 2.69 -23.40 -10.90
C ALA A 182 1.56 -23.72 -9.89
N PRO A 183 0.38 -24.17 -10.34
CA PRO A 183 -0.71 -24.52 -9.43
C PRO A 183 -0.27 -25.52 -8.35
N GLY A 184 -0.43 -25.16 -7.08
CA GLY A 184 -0.03 -25.98 -5.93
C GLY A 184 1.38 -25.71 -5.40
N GLU A 185 2.17 -24.88 -6.08
CA GLU A 185 3.44 -24.38 -5.55
C GLU A 185 3.20 -23.26 -4.51
N LEU A 186 4.20 -23.03 -3.66
CA LEU A 186 4.15 -21.96 -2.66
C LEU A 186 3.96 -20.60 -3.36
N GLY A 187 3.05 -19.77 -2.84
CA GLY A 187 2.74 -18.45 -3.41
C GLY A 187 1.80 -18.46 -4.60
N SER A 188 1.44 -19.62 -5.17
CA SER A 188 0.57 -19.71 -6.36
C SER A 188 -0.83 -19.12 -6.18
N HIS A 189 -1.30 -18.95 -4.93
CA HIS A 189 -2.57 -18.28 -4.60
C HIS A 189 -2.52 -16.76 -4.82
N ARG A 190 -1.34 -16.17 -5.05
CA ARG A 190 -1.15 -14.74 -5.34
C ARG A 190 -0.93 -14.46 -6.82
N ASN A 191 -1.10 -15.46 -7.68
CA ASN A 191 -0.93 -15.31 -9.12
C ASN A 191 -1.97 -14.32 -9.66
N LEU A 192 -1.52 -13.39 -10.51
CA LEU A 192 -2.34 -12.33 -11.08
C LEU A 192 -2.66 -12.56 -12.55
N ASN A 193 -2.18 -13.65 -13.17
CA ASN A 193 -2.63 -14.02 -14.51
C ASN A 193 -4.13 -14.32 -14.55
N TYR A 194 -4.76 -13.98 -15.66
CA TYR A 194 -6.22 -14.04 -15.81
C TYR A 194 -6.77 -15.46 -15.64
N ARG A 195 -6.10 -16.49 -16.18
CA ARG A 195 -6.57 -17.88 -16.07
C ARG A 195 -6.52 -18.41 -14.65
N HIS A 196 -5.54 -18.01 -13.84
CA HIS A 196 -5.54 -18.33 -12.40
C HIS A 196 -6.70 -17.64 -11.70
N LEU A 197 -6.90 -16.34 -11.93
CA LEU A 197 -7.98 -15.59 -11.28
C LEU A 197 -9.36 -16.18 -11.59
N GLN A 198 -9.57 -16.73 -12.78
CA GLN A 198 -10.82 -17.43 -13.15
C GLN A 198 -11.09 -18.70 -12.32
N THR A 199 -10.11 -19.23 -11.59
CA THR A 199 -10.27 -20.41 -10.73
C THR A 199 -10.71 -20.05 -9.31
N LEU A 200 -10.68 -18.76 -8.95
CA LEU A 200 -11.07 -18.30 -7.61
C LEU A 200 -12.58 -18.42 -7.40
N PRO A 201 -13.04 -18.52 -6.13
CA PRO A 201 -14.47 -18.59 -5.83
C PRO A 201 -15.26 -17.39 -6.36
N THR A 202 -16.48 -17.63 -6.85
CA THR A 202 -17.39 -16.58 -7.34
C THR A 202 -18.57 -16.31 -6.40
N ASP A 203 -18.58 -16.95 -5.24
CA ASP A 203 -19.51 -16.68 -4.14
C ASP A 203 -18.79 -15.90 -3.03
N PRO A 204 -19.37 -14.82 -2.48
CA PRO A 204 -18.72 -14.00 -1.45
C PRO A 204 -18.31 -14.77 -0.18
N ASP A 205 -19.13 -15.70 0.30
CA ASP A 205 -18.85 -16.45 1.53
C ASP A 205 -17.70 -17.43 1.28
N ALA A 206 -17.75 -18.14 0.16
CA ALA A 206 -16.68 -19.05 -0.27
C ALA A 206 -15.38 -18.30 -0.57
N MET A 207 -15.45 -17.09 -1.13
CA MET A 207 -14.29 -16.23 -1.37
C MET A 207 -13.67 -15.77 -0.05
N LEU A 208 -14.46 -15.38 0.94
CA LEU A 208 -13.93 -15.00 2.26
C LEU A 208 -13.24 -16.18 2.96
N GLU A 209 -13.84 -17.38 2.91
CA GLU A 209 -13.22 -18.60 3.44
C GLU A 209 -11.91 -18.93 2.70
N TRP A 210 -11.90 -18.78 1.38
CA TRP A 210 -10.71 -18.98 0.57
C TRP A 210 -9.59 -17.99 0.94
N LEU A 211 -9.91 -16.69 1.06
CA LEU A 211 -8.96 -15.66 1.46
C LEU A 211 -8.35 -15.97 2.83
N ARG A 212 -9.15 -16.33 3.83
CA ARG A 212 -8.64 -16.65 5.17
C ARG A 212 -7.77 -17.91 5.21
N SER A 213 -7.98 -18.86 4.29
CA SER A 213 -7.24 -20.13 4.23
C SER A 213 -5.96 -20.09 3.36
N HIS A 214 -5.81 -19.12 2.46
CA HIS A 214 -4.70 -19.02 1.52
C HIS A 214 -3.74 -17.89 1.89
N GLN A 215 -3.09 -18.06 3.04
CA GLN A 215 -2.10 -17.10 3.55
C GLN A 215 -0.82 -17.85 3.94
N ASP A 216 0.23 -17.10 4.22
CA ASP A 216 1.50 -17.65 4.70
C ASP A 216 1.31 -18.47 6.00
N PRO A 217 2.24 -19.37 6.35
CA PRO A 217 2.07 -20.29 7.47
C PRO A 217 1.72 -19.59 8.79
N GLU A 218 0.89 -20.24 9.62
CA GLU A 218 0.42 -19.65 10.87
C GLU A 218 1.56 -19.20 11.79
N THR A 219 1.53 -17.92 12.17
CA THR A 219 2.38 -17.31 13.19
C THR A 219 1.53 -16.89 14.38
N GLU A 220 2.11 -16.87 15.58
CA GLU A 220 1.43 -16.29 16.75
C GLU A 220 1.02 -14.83 16.49
N GLY A 221 -0.16 -14.43 16.96
CA GLY A 221 -0.66 -13.06 16.80
C GLY A 221 -1.32 -12.74 15.45
N ARG A 222 -1.54 -13.76 14.61
CA ARG A 222 -2.22 -13.62 13.31
C ARG A 222 -3.67 -13.13 13.43
N ASN A 223 -4.08 -12.33 12.44
CA ASN A 223 -5.43 -11.82 12.26
C ASN A 223 -5.91 -12.15 10.83
N ASP A 224 -6.73 -13.20 10.70
CA ASP A 224 -7.20 -13.67 9.39
C ASP A 224 -7.99 -12.62 8.61
N ASP A 225 -8.66 -11.69 9.31
CA ASP A 225 -9.41 -10.61 8.69
C ASP A 225 -8.50 -9.51 8.12
N GLN A 226 -7.36 -9.24 8.75
CA GLN A 226 -6.33 -8.35 8.19
C GLN A 226 -5.71 -8.99 6.96
N ASP A 227 -5.32 -10.26 7.07
CA ASP A 227 -4.67 -10.99 5.98
C ASP A 227 -5.61 -11.13 4.77
N ALA A 228 -6.89 -11.40 5.02
CA ALA A 228 -7.91 -11.45 3.96
C ALA A 228 -8.12 -10.08 3.31
N PHE A 229 -8.15 -8.99 4.07
CA PHE A 229 -8.30 -7.63 3.53
C PHE A 229 -7.12 -7.25 2.64
N VAL A 230 -5.90 -7.55 3.08
CA VAL A 230 -4.66 -7.29 2.33
C VAL A 230 -4.62 -8.13 1.05
N LEU A 231 -4.85 -9.45 1.15
CA LEU A 231 -4.84 -10.31 -0.03
C LEU A 231 -5.94 -9.91 -1.04
N ALA A 232 -7.14 -9.57 -0.59
CA ALA A 232 -8.19 -9.07 -1.47
C ALA A 232 -7.78 -7.76 -2.17
N SER A 233 -7.13 -6.85 -1.44
CA SER A 233 -6.63 -5.58 -1.98
C SER A 233 -5.54 -5.80 -3.03
N ASP A 234 -4.63 -6.73 -2.81
CA ASP A 234 -3.59 -7.13 -3.76
C ASP A 234 -4.20 -7.71 -5.05
N LEU A 235 -5.16 -8.63 -4.92
CA LEU A 235 -5.82 -9.25 -6.06
C LEU A 235 -6.59 -8.21 -6.89
N LEU A 236 -7.22 -7.22 -6.25
CA LEU A 236 -7.89 -6.11 -6.95
C LEU A 236 -6.93 -5.28 -7.82
N LEU A 237 -5.62 -5.30 -7.54
CA LEU A 237 -4.59 -4.65 -8.37
C LEU A 237 -4.16 -5.48 -9.59
N ALA A 238 -4.71 -6.66 -9.82
CA ALA A 238 -4.44 -7.46 -11.02
C ALA A 238 -4.67 -6.64 -12.31
N PRO A 239 -3.95 -6.94 -13.41
CA PRO A 239 -4.13 -6.20 -14.66
C PRO A 239 -5.51 -6.39 -15.28
N LEU A 240 -6.13 -7.55 -15.04
CA LEU A 240 -7.49 -7.82 -15.46
C LEU A 240 -8.16 -8.80 -14.49
N MET A 241 -9.29 -8.39 -13.93
CA MET A 241 -10.07 -9.23 -13.02
C MET A 241 -11.30 -9.81 -13.73
N PRO A 242 -11.58 -11.12 -13.60
CA PRO A 242 -12.86 -11.66 -14.03
C PRO A 242 -14.02 -10.95 -13.29
N PRO A 243 -15.11 -10.56 -13.98
CA PRO A 243 -16.21 -9.82 -13.36
C PRO A 243 -16.81 -10.52 -12.13
N ASP A 244 -17.17 -11.81 -12.26
CA ASP A 244 -17.79 -12.57 -11.17
C ASP A 244 -16.86 -12.73 -9.95
N VAL A 245 -15.55 -12.84 -10.19
CA VAL A 245 -14.53 -12.90 -9.13
C VAL A 245 -14.38 -11.55 -8.45
N THR A 246 -14.46 -10.44 -9.20
CA THR A 246 -14.47 -9.08 -8.65
C THR A 246 -15.66 -8.88 -7.73
N VAL A 247 -16.85 -9.30 -8.16
CA VAL A 247 -18.08 -9.23 -7.35
C VAL A 247 -17.92 -10.04 -6.05
N ALA A 248 -17.39 -11.27 -6.14
CA ALA A 248 -17.16 -12.12 -4.99
C ALA A 248 -16.13 -11.54 -4.01
N LEU A 249 -15.02 -10.98 -4.51
CA LEU A 249 -13.99 -10.32 -3.68
C LEU A 249 -14.54 -9.11 -2.94
N LEU A 250 -15.26 -8.23 -3.63
CA LEU A 250 -15.89 -7.06 -2.99
C LEU A 250 -16.95 -7.47 -1.98
N GLY A 251 -17.73 -8.51 -2.28
CA GLY A 251 -18.69 -9.10 -1.35
C GLY A 251 -18.02 -9.73 -0.12
N ALA A 252 -16.87 -10.40 -0.30
CA ALA A 252 -16.08 -10.96 0.80
C ALA A 252 -15.50 -9.85 1.68
N MET A 253 -14.92 -8.80 1.08
CA MET A 253 -14.44 -7.61 1.80
C MET A 253 -15.55 -6.94 2.61
N ALA A 254 -16.80 -6.94 2.12
CA ALA A 254 -17.93 -6.34 2.82
C ALA A 254 -18.31 -7.07 4.11
N GLN A 255 -17.88 -8.32 4.27
CA GLN A 255 -18.10 -9.15 5.45
C GLN A 255 -16.93 -9.09 6.45
N ILE A 256 -15.79 -8.51 6.07
CA ILE A 256 -14.64 -8.35 6.95
C ILE A 256 -15.00 -7.35 8.07
N PRO A 257 -14.86 -7.70 9.35
CA PRO A 257 -15.05 -6.77 10.46
C PRO A 257 -14.10 -5.56 10.39
N ASP A 258 -14.55 -4.45 10.99
CA ASP A 258 -13.76 -3.22 11.17
C ASP A 258 -13.28 -2.56 9.86
N VAL A 259 -13.95 -2.86 8.74
CA VAL A 259 -13.84 -2.07 7.52
C VAL A 259 -14.67 -0.78 7.64
N LEU A 260 -14.04 0.33 7.29
CA LEU A 260 -14.56 1.69 7.46
C LEU A 260 -14.51 2.44 6.13
N VAL A 261 -15.03 3.66 6.12
CA VAL A 261 -15.08 4.50 4.91
C VAL A 261 -14.47 5.86 5.17
N VAL A 262 -13.58 6.29 4.28
CA VAL A 262 -13.15 7.68 4.14
C VAL A 262 -13.80 8.25 2.88
N ARG A 263 -14.68 9.24 3.02
CA ARG A 263 -15.47 9.77 1.89
C ARG A 263 -14.67 10.67 0.95
N ASP A 264 -13.68 11.37 1.49
CA ASP A 264 -12.88 12.36 0.78
C ASP A 264 -11.44 11.87 0.68
N ALA A 265 -11.18 11.04 -0.33
CA ALA A 265 -9.84 10.56 -0.65
C ALA A 265 -9.39 11.10 -2.01
N VAL A 266 -8.09 11.28 -2.21
CA VAL A 266 -7.50 11.57 -3.52
C VAL A 266 -6.41 10.54 -3.78
N ASP A 267 -6.38 9.95 -4.97
CA ASP A 267 -5.35 8.98 -5.33
C ASP A 267 -4.04 9.66 -5.77
N ALA A 268 -2.97 8.87 -5.99
CA ALA A 268 -1.68 9.40 -6.43
C ALA A 268 -1.69 10.08 -7.81
N ALA A 269 -2.79 9.94 -8.58
CA ALA A 269 -2.99 10.63 -9.86
C ALA A 269 -3.78 11.94 -9.72
N GLY A 270 -4.20 12.31 -8.51
CA GLY A 270 -4.99 13.53 -8.25
C GLY A 270 -6.49 13.37 -8.50
N ARG A 271 -6.99 12.14 -8.65
CA ARG A 271 -8.42 11.85 -8.85
C ARG A 271 -9.14 11.76 -7.52
N GLN A 272 -10.28 12.44 -7.41
CA GLN A 272 -11.14 12.38 -6.23
C GLN A 272 -11.83 11.02 -6.13
N GLY A 273 -11.82 10.46 -4.93
CA GLY A 273 -12.28 9.14 -4.58
C GLY A 273 -12.95 9.09 -3.21
N PHE A 274 -13.45 7.91 -2.87
CA PHE A 274 -13.63 7.47 -1.48
C PHE A 274 -12.76 6.24 -1.25
N ALA A 275 -12.41 5.96 0.00
CA ALA A 275 -11.64 4.78 0.36
C ALA A 275 -12.43 3.86 1.29
N ILE A 276 -12.32 2.56 1.04
CA ILE A 276 -12.61 1.52 2.01
C ILE A 276 -11.32 1.26 2.77
N VAL A 277 -11.37 1.35 4.10
CA VAL A 277 -10.17 1.34 4.92
C VAL A 277 -10.25 0.31 6.03
N ARG A 278 -9.10 -0.23 6.42
CA ARG A 278 -8.96 -1.06 7.62
C ARG A 278 -7.66 -0.67 8.34
N TYR A 279 -7.74 -0.54 9.65
CA TYR A 279 -6.55 -0.33 10.48
C TYR A 279 -5.76 -1.64 10.55
N ASP A 280 -4.45 -1.56 10.35
CA ASP A 280 -3.60 -2.75 10.36
C ASP A 280 -3.52 -3.29 11.79
N SER A 281 -3.97 -4.54 11.99
CA SER A 281 -3.94 -5.18 13.31
C SER A 281 -2.54 -5.50 13.81
N TYR A 282 -1.57 -5.64 12.90
CA TYR A 282 -0.16 -5.91 13.21
C TYR A 282 0.59 -4.61 13.49
N ASN A 283 0.18 -3.51 12.85
CA ASN A 283 0.68 -2.17 13.13
C ASN A 283 -0.48 -1.17 13.20
N PRO A 284 -1.09 -0.97 14.38
CA PRO A 284 -2.24 -0.07 14.55
C PRO A 284 -1.96 1.40 14.17
N GLY A 285 -0.69 1.79 14.05
CA GLY A 285 -0.26 3.09 13.52
C GLY A 285 -0.36 3.21 12.00
N LEU A 286 -0.80 2.17 11.30
CA LEU A 286 -1.04 2.15 9.85
C LEU A 286 -2.51 1.85 9.53
N ARG A 287 -2.93 2.36 8.38
CA ARG A 287 -4.24 2.08 7.79
C ARG A 287 -4.10 1.83 6.30
N ASP A 288 -4.62 0.70 5.87
CA ASP A 288 -4.69 0.30 4.47
C ASP A 288 -5.98 0.82 3.85
N GLU A 289 -5.88 1.31 2.62
CA GLU A 289 -6.97 2.01 1.95
C GLU A 289 -7.10 1.54 0.50
N VAL A 290 -8.30 1.08 0.13
CA VAL A 290 -8.68 0.75 -1.25
C VAL A 290 -9.58 1.87 -1.78
N LEU A 291 -9.12 2.56 -2.82
CA LEU A 291 -9.75 3.79 -3.32
C LEU A 291 -10.63 3.50 -4.53
N PHE A 292 -11.82 4.11 -4.57
CA PHE A 292 -12.80 3.99 -5.65
C PHE A 292 -13.30 5.36 -6.10
N ALA A 293 -13.66 5.47 -7.38
CA ALA A 293 -14.24 6.69 -7.94
C ALA A 293 -15.71 6.85 -7.50
N PRO A 294 -16.16 8.02 -7.00
CA PRO A 294 -17.51 8.22 -6.44
C PRO A 294 -18.65 8.17 -7.47
N GLY A 295 -18.34 8.02 -8.77
CA GLY A 295 -19.30 7.96 -9.87
C GLY A 295 -19.27 6.65 -10.64
N THR A 296 -18.10 6.28 -11.18
CA THR A 296 -17.94 5.02 -11.92
C THR A 296 -17.77 3.81 -11.01
N LEU A 297 -17.46 4.03 -9.72
CA LEU A 297 -17.12 2.99 -8.75
C LEU A 297 -15.93 2.13 -9.17
N GLU A 298 -15.16 2.59 -10.15
CA GLU A 298 -13.93 1.93 -10.59
C GLU A 298 -12.85 2.06 -9.51
N LEU A 299 -12.02 1.01 -9.40
CA LEU A 299 -10.84 1.02 -8.56
C LEU A 299 -9.87 2.11 -9.04
N LEU A 300 -9.59 3.07 -8.17
CA LEU A 300 -8.57 4.09 -8.40
C LEU A 300 -7.20 3.61 -7.96
N GLY A 301 -7.12 2.77 -6.92
CA GLY A 301 -5.85 2.24 -6.44
C GLY A 301 -5.84 1.87 -4.97
N PHE A 302 -4.64 1.83 -4.41
CA PHE A 302 -4.36 1.43 -3.03
C PHE A 302 -3.39 2.42 -2.37
N ARG A 303 -3.45 2.54 -1.05
CA ARG A 303 -2.35 3.12 -0.27
C ARG A 303 -2.35 2.60 1.16
N SER A 304 -1.19 2.71 1.80
CA SER A 304 -1.05 2.62 3.25
C SER A 304 -0.64 3.98 3.83
N VAL A 305 -1.26 4.38 4.93
CA VAL A 305 -1.09 5.71 5.55
C VAL A 305 -0.80 5.56 7.04
N ALA A 306 0.16 6.33 7.53
CA ALA A 306 0.41 6.45 8.96
C ALA A 306 -0.73 7.19 9.66
N THR A 307 -1.32 6.60 10.70
CA THR A 307 -2.46 7.17 11.43
C THR A 307 -2.03 7.95 12.67
N GLU A 308 -0.81 7.69 13.13
CA GLU A 308 -0.15 8.33 14.25
C GLU A 308 1.21 8.89 13.83
N ALA A 309 1.67 9.93 14.53
CA ALA A 309 2.99 10.51 14.29
C ALA A 309 4.06 9.81 15.15
N THR A 310 5.25 9.64 14.60
CA THR A 310 6.48 9.22 15.29
C THR A 310 7.53 10.35 15.19
N ASP A 311 8.76 10.10 15.63
CA ASP A 311 9.86 11.07 15.48
C ASP A 311 10.24 11.32 14.00
N THR A 312 9.93 10.38 13.10
CA THR A 312 10.33 10.41 11.67
C THR A 312 9.18 10.29 10.68
N ILE A 313 7.97 9.99 11.16
CA ILE A 313 6.76 9.81 10.34
C ILE A 313 5.68 10.76 10.85
N GLU A 314 5.07 11.52 9.95
CA GLU A 314 3.92 12.36 10.30
C GLU A 314 2.62 11.57 10.26
N ALA A 315 1.65 11.90 11.12
CA ALA A 315 0.29 11.40 10.97
C ALA A 315 -0.26 11.89 9.62
N GLY A 316 -0.72 10.96 8.78
CA GLY A 316 -1.17 11.21 7.42
C GLY A 316 -0.12 11.06 6.34
N GLN A 317 1.11 10.75 6.73
CA GLN A 317 2.15 10.41 5.78
C GLN A 317 1.77 9.13 5.03
N VAL A 318 1.84 9.20 3.71
CA VAL A 318 1.64 8.04 2.83
C VAL A 318 2.90 7.18 2.89
N MET A 319 2.73 5.91 3.26
CA MET A 319 3.81 4.92 3.37
C MET A 319 3.99 4.13 2.07
N SER A 320 2.90 3.89 1.36
CA SER A 320 2.89 3.28 0.03
C SER A 320 1.66 3.77 -0.73
N THR A 321 1.76 3.88 -2.05
CA THR A 321 0.60 4.21 -2.88
C THR A 321 0.76 3.69 -4.29
N THR A 322 -0.37 3.26 -4.85
CA THR A 322 -0.53 2.84 -6.24
C THR A 322 -1.82 3.46 -6.76
N ALA A 323 -1.75 4.21 -7.86
CA ALA A 323 -2.93 4.66 -8.62
C ALA A 323 -3.00 3.89 -9.94
N VAL A 324 -4.10 3.17 -10.17
CA VAL A 324 -4.35 2.44 -11.43
C VAL A 324 -4.79 3.44 -12.49
N LEU A 325 -3.96 3.62 -13.52
CA LEU A 325 -4.20 4.58 -14.59
C LEU A 325 -4.92 3.95 -15.78
N GLU A 326 -4.59 2.69 -16.09
CA GLU A 326 -5.03 2.04 -17.30
C GLU A 326 -4.93 0.51 -17.18
N ARG A 327 -5.87 -0.19 -17.82
CA ARG A 327 -5.91 -1.65 -17.92
C ARG A 327 -6.40 -2.06 -19.30
N ALA A 328 -5.87 -3.15 -19.84
CA ALA A 328 -6.28 -3.65 -21.14
C ALA A 328 -5.85 -5.10 -21.37
N VAL A 329 -6.31 -5.67 -22.49
CA VAL A 329 -5.74 -6.87 -23.09
C VAL A 329 -5.04 -6.46 -24.39
N VAL A 330 -3.80 -6.91 -24.57
CA VAL A 330 -2.97 -6.63 -25.74
C VAL A 330 -2.44 -7.93 -26.33
N ASP A 331 -1.99 -7.91 -27.58
CA ASP A 331 -1.55 -9.14 -28.27
C ASP A 331 -0.11 -9.52 -27.90
N GLU A 332 0.76 -8.54 -27.58
CA GLU A 332 2.17 -8.81 -27.25
C GLU A 332 2.66 -8.06 -25.99
N ALA A 333 3.65 -8.63 -25.30
CA ALA A 333 4.32 -7.95 -24.20
C ALA A 333 5.03 -6.68 -24.69
N GLY A 334 4.83 -5.57 -23.97
CA GLY A 334 5.42 -4.27 -24.31
C GLY A 334 4.58 -3.40 -25.25
N GLU A 335 3.48 -3.94 -25.80
CA GLU A 335 2.48 -3.20 -26.57
C GLU A 335 1.55 -2.39 -25.64
N ARG A 336 1.22 -1.16 -26.03
CA ARG A 336 0.22 -0.35 -25.32
C ARG A 336 -1.12 -0.40 -26.07
N PRO A 337 -2.26 -0.23 -25.38
CA PRO A 337 -3.60 -0.29 -25.98
C PRO A 337 -3.88 0.73 -27.09
#